data_AF-A0A9W6V3L6-F1
#
_entry.id   AF-A0A9W6V3L6-F1
#
_cell.length_a   1.000
_cell.length_b   1.000
_cell.length_c   1.000
_cell.angle_alpha   90.00
_cell.angle_beta   90.00
_cell.angle_gamma   90.00
#
_symmetry.space_group_name_H-M   'P 1'
#
loop_
_entity.id
_entity.type
_entity.pdbx_description
1 polymer ?
#
loop_
_entity_poly.entity_id
_entity_poly.type
_entity_poly.pdbx_seq_one_letter_code
_entity_poly.pdbx_strand_id
1 'polypeptide(L)'
;MLAAIGVEEGQELAAARAAAAAKPKVSRTDRFAAGLAALAAFVEREGHVRVPRPHKEGDVALRAWLNNQKARRSKLAPEQLAQLEALGVAW
;
A
#
# COMPACT_ATOMS: atom_id res chain seq x y z
N MET A 1 -57.69 -1.37 12.69
CA MET A 1 -56.75 -1.02 11.59
C MET A 1 -55.66 -0.14 12.19
N LEU A 2 -54.48 -0.69 12.48
CA LEU A 2 -53.37 0.03 13.11
C LEU A 2 -52.36 0.46 12.03
N ALA A 3 -52.05 1.75 11.96
CA ALA A 3 -51.00 2.29 11.10
C ALA A 3 -50.03 3.17 11.94
N ALA A 4 -48.79 2.68 12.00
CA ALA A 4 -47.51 3.37 12.01
C ALA A 4 -47.25 4.54 12.99
N ILE A 5 -46.53 4.21 14.06
CA ILE A 5 -45.62 5.13 14.76
C ILE A 5 -44.31 5.12 13.96
N GLY A 6 -43.89 6.29 13.46
CA GLY A 6 -42.57 6.51 12.88
C GLY A 6 -41.51 6.48 13.98
N VAL A 7 -40.58 5.54 13.87
CA VAL A 7 -39.35 5.52 14.67
C VAL A 7 -38.18 5.63 13.69
N GLU A 8 -37.41 6.70 13.88
CA GLU A 8 -36.19 7.07 13.18
C GLU A 8 -35.06 6.09 13.52
N GLU A 9 -34.88 5.03 12.72
CA GLU A 9 -33.64 4.22 12.74
C GLU A 9 -32.97 4.29 11.36
N GLY A 10 -32.57 5.51 10.98
CA GLY A 10 -32.04 5.81 9.63
C GLY A 10 -30.58 6.22 9.58
N GLN A 11 -29.82 6.23 10.68
CA GLN A 11 -28.47 6.81 10.68
C GLN A 11 -27.35 5.92 11.25
N GLU A 12 -27.65 4.81 11.94
CA GLU A 12 -26.60 3.95 12.48
C GLU A 12 -26.16 2.82 11.54
N LEU A 13 -27.08 2.29 10.71
CA LEU A 13 -26.74 1.26 9.71
C LEU A 13 -25.95 1.82 8.52
N ALA A 14 -26.08 3.11 8.23
CA ALA A 14 -25.33 3.79 7.17
C ALA A 14 -23.83 3.95 7.52
N ALA A 15 -23.51 4.20 8.80
CA ALA A 15 -22.13 4.33 9.26
C ALA A 15 -21.40 2.96 9.25
N ALA A 16 -22.07 1.88 9.62
CA ALA A 16 -21.50 0.53 9.57
C ALA A 16 -21.35 -0.01 8.14
N ARG A 17 -22.28 0.32 7.22
CA ARG A 17 -22.19 -0.12 5.81
C ARG A 17 -21.17 0.67 4.99
N ALA A 18 -20.85 1.91 5.39
CA ALA A 18 -19.69 2.65 4.89
C ALA A 18 -18.35 2.08 5.41
N ALA A 19 -18.33 1.53 6.63
CA ALA A 19 -17.14 0.90 7.21
C ALA A 19 -16.88 -0.53 6.70
N ALA A 20 -17.92 -1.26 6.26
CA ALA A 20 -17.82 -2.67 5.87
C ALA A 20 -17.78 -2.94 4.36
N ALA A 21 -17.96 -1.93 3.50
CA ALA A 21 -18.04 -2.11 2.05
C ALA A 21 -16.88 -1.49 1.26
N ALA A 22 -15.61 -1.78 1.61
CA ALA A 22 -14.48 -1.63 0.67
C ALA A 22 -13.17 -2.14 1.29
N LYS A 23 -12.87 -3.43 1.26
CA LYS A 23 -11.44 -3.80 1.21
C LYS A 23 -10.98 -3.39 -0.20
N PRO A 24 -10.17 -2.35 -0.39
CA PRO A 24 -9.81 -1.94 -1.75
C PRO A 24 -9.14 -3.12 -2.45
N LYS A 25 -9.58 -3.46 -3.67
CA LYS A 25 -8.80 -4.32 -4.56
C LYS A 25 -7.57 -3.51 -4.97
N VAL A 26 -6.57 -3.44 -4.08
CA VAL A 26 -5.33 -2.70 -4.32
C VAL A 26 -4.65 -3.32 -5.55
N SER A 27 -4.57 -2.54 -6.63
CA SER A 27 -4.00 -3.00 -7.89
C SER A 27 -2.50 -3.26 -7.71
N ARG A 28 -1.89 -3.98 -8.65
CA ARG A 28 -0.44 -4.22 -8.61
C ARG A 28 0.34 -2.91 -8.71
N THR A 29 -0.17 -1.96 -9.48
CA THR A 29 0.38 -0.61 -9.62
C THR A 29 0.32 0.13 -8.28
N ASP A 30 -0.80 0.07 -7.57
CA ASP A 30 -0.95 0.72 -6.27
C ASP A 30 0.01 0.12 -5.23
N ARG A 31 0.19 -1.20 -5.21
CA ARG A 31 1.17 -1.85 -4.32
C ARG A 31 2.62 -1.51 -4.68
N PHE A 32 2.90 -1.30 -5.96
CA PHE A 32 4.21 -0.86 -6.40
C PHE A 32 4.45 0.59 -5.96
N ALA A 33 3.50 1.49 -6.22
CA ALA A 33 3.58 2.89 -5.80
C ALA A 33 3.72 3.04 -4.29
N ALA A 34 2.94 2.29 -3.50
CA ALA A 34 3.05 2.28 -2.04
C ALA A 34 4.43 1.82 -1.57
N GLY A 35 4.99 0.77 -2.18
CA GLY A 35 6.33 0.30 -1.83
C GLY A 35 7.45 1.24 -2.27
N LEU A 36 7.27 1.92 -3.41
CA LEU A 36 8.20 2.94 -3.89
C LEU A 36 8.20 4.16 -2.95
N ALA A 37 7.02 4.62 -2.52
CA ALA A 37 6.90 5.71 -1.55
C ALA A 37 7.52 5.32 -0.20
N ALA A 38 7.29 4.10 0.26
CA ALA A 38 7.92 3.56 1.47
C ALA A 38 9.45 3.49 1.36
N LEU A 39 9.98 3.11 0.19
CA LEU A 39 11.42 3.11 -0.05
C LEU A 39 11.98 4.53 -0.06
N ALA A 40 11.30 5.48 -0.70
CA ALA A 40 11.72 6.87 -0.73
C ALA A 40 11.79 7.47 0.69
N ALA A 41 10.76 7.26 1.51
CA ALA A 41 10.76 7.69 2.90
C ALA A 41 11.91 7.06 3.72
N PHE A 42 12.20 5.79 3.49
CA PHE A 42 13.33 5.11 4.14
C PHE A 42 14.69 5.71 3.71
N VAL A 43 14.87 5.96 2.41
CA VAL A 43 16.10 6.55 1.87
C VAL A 43 16.28 7.98 2.34
N GLU A 44 15.22 8.77 2.43
CA GLU A 44 15.26 10.12 2.99
C GLU A 44 15.70 10.10 4.48
N ARG A 45 15.24 9.11 5.25
CA ARG A 45 15.57 8.96 6.67
C ARG A 45 16.96 8.38 6.93
N GLU A 46 17.37 7.34 6.20
CA GLU A 46 18.61 6.59 6.46
C GLU A 46 19.75 6.90 5.48
N GLY A 47 19.46 7.58 4.37
CA GLY A 47 20.43 7.89 3.32
C GLY A 47 20.85 6.68 2.48
N HIS A 48 20.25 5.50 2.69
CA HIS A 48 20.62 4.28 1.97
C HIS A 48 19.45 3.33 1.75
N VAL A 49 19.57 2.44 0.77
CA VAL A 49 18.56 1.38 0.46
C VAL A 49 18.81 0.07 1.22
N ARG A 50 19.75 0.03 2.17
CA ARG A 50 20.12 -1.20 2.89
C ARG A 50 19.16 -1.50 4.03
N VAL A 51 17.97 -2.00 3.67
CA VAL A 51 16.90 -2.26 4.62
C VAL A 51 17.25 -3.41 5.60
N PRO A 52 17.28 -3.20 6.93
CA PRO A 52 17.49 -4.26 7.91
C PRO A 52 16.30 -5.24 7.99
N ARG A 53 16.48 -6.39 8.63
CA ARG A 53 15.43 -7.43 8.78
C ARG A 53 14.98 -7.48 10.25
N PRO A 54 13.67 -7.53 10.56
CA PRO A 54 12.51 -7.17 9.72
C PRO A 54 12.19 -5.67 9.83
N HIS A 55 12.30 -4.93 8.72
CA HIS A 55 11.90 -3.51 8.67
C HIS A 55 10.57 -3.33 7.94
N LYS A 56 9.70 -2.51 8.53
CA LYS A 56 8.44 -2.06 7.93
C LYS A 56 8.43 -0.54 7.89
N GLU A 57 7.92 0.01 6.81
CA GLU A 57 7.58 1.43 6.70
C GLU A 57 6.07 1.51 6.46
N GLY A 58 5.34 1.95 7.48
CA GLY A 58 3.89 1.82 7.55
C GLY A 58 3.43 0.36 7.40
N ASP A 59 2.48 0.12 6.49
CA ASP A 59 1.97 -1.21 6.16
C ASP A 59 2.86 -2.00 5.18
N VAL A 60 3.95 -1.40 4.68
CA VAL A 60 4.83 -2.05 3.71
C VAL A 60 5.99 -2.75 4.43
N ALA A 61 6.04 -4.08 4.29
CA ALA A 61 7.22 -4.86 4.64
C ALA A 61 8.36 -4.59 3.64
N LEU A 62 9.06 -3.47 3.82
CA LEU A 62 9.94 -2.86 2.82
C LEU A 62 11.05 -3.82 2.33
N ARG A 63 11.70 -4.53 3.25
CA ARG A 63 12.72 -5.54 2.88
C ARG A 63 12.13 -6.65 1.99
N ALA A 64 10.97 -7.18 2.38
CA ALA A 64 10.34 -8.27 1.64
C ALA A 64 9.85 -7.78 0.27
N TRP A 65 9.30 -6.58 0.21
CA TRP A 65 8.90 -5.93 -1.04
C TRP A 65 10.09 -5.73 -1.98
N LEU A 66 11.20 -5.15 -1.50
CA LEU A 66 12.41 -4.90 -2.31
C LEU A 66 12.99 -6.20 -2.87
N ASN A 67 13.08 -7.25 -2.05
CA ASN A 67 13.53 -8.57 -2.50
C ASN A 67 12.62 -9.14 -3.60
N ASN A 68 11.30 -8.96 -3.48
CA ASN A 68 10.35 -9.42 -4.49
C ASN A 68 10.47 -8.61 -5.79
N GLN A 69 10.76 -7.31 -5.74
CA GLN A 69 11.05 -6.52 -6.95
C GLN A 69 12.31 -7.02 -7.65
N LYS A 70 13.40 -7.26 -6.90
CA LYS A 70 14.65 -7.82 -7.44
C LYS A 70 14.44 -9.19 -8.10
N ALA A 71 13.72 -10.09 -7.43
CA ALA A 71 13.41 -11.41 -7.96
C ALA A 71 12.54 -11.36 -9.24
N ARG A 72 11.76 -10.30 -9.41
CA ARG A 72 10.87 -10.09 -10.57
C ARG A 72 11.40 -9.04 -11.54
N ARG A 73 12.70 -8.71 -11.49
CA ARG A 73 13.33 -7.71 -12.38
C ARG A 73 12.97 -7.91 -13.85
N SER A 74 12.97 -9.15 -14.33
CA SER A 74 12.62 -9.50 -15.71
C SER A 74 11.16 -9.24 -16.11
N LYS A 75 10.28 -8.96 -15.14
CA LYS A 75 8.85 -8.69 -15.33
C LYS A 75 8.48 -7.24 -14.99
N LEU A 76 9.45 -6.42 -14.61
CA LEU A 76 9.23 -5.00 -14.33
C LEU A 76 9.27 -4.20 -15.64
N ALA A 77 8.40 -3.20 -15.74
CA ALA A 77 8.46 -2.25 -16.84
C ALA A 77 9.74 -1.39 -16.72
N PRO A 78 10.32 -0.91 -17.84
CA PRO A 78 11.51 -0.07 -17.83
C PRO A 78 11.36 1.16 -16.91
N GLU A 79 10.18 1.77 -16.87
CA GLU A 79 9.89 2.93 -16.02
C GLU A 79 9.97 2.58 -14.53
N GLN A 80 9.51 1.38 -14.15
CA GLN A 80 9.59 0.91 -12.76
C GLN A 80 11.03 0.61 -12.33
N LEU A 81 11.85 0.11 -13.26
CA LEU A 81 13.28 -0.10 -13.02
C LEU A 81 13.98 1.24 -12.79
N ALA A 82 13.74 2.23 -13.66
CA ALA A 82 14.31 3.56 -13.55
C ALA A 82 13.93 4.24 -12.22
N GLN A 83 12.67 4.09 -11.78
CA GLN A 83 12.22 4.63 -10.48
C GLN A 83 12.95 3.99 -9.29
N LEU A 84 13.25 2.70 -9.34
CA LEU A 84 14.02 2.01 -8.29
C LEU A 84 15.49 2.40 -8.31
N GLU A 85 16.08 2.53 -9.50
CA GLU A 85 17.47 2.97 -9.70
C GLU A 85 17.68 4.41 -9.20
N ALA A 86 16.73 5.30 -9.46
CA ALA A 86 16.77 6.69 -8.97
C ALA A 86 16.81 6.78 -7.44
N LEU A 87 16.26 5.78 -6.74
CA LEU A 87 16.32 5.68 -5.27
C LEU A 87 17.58 4.97 -4.76
N GLY A 88 18.49 4.55 -5.65
CA GLY A 88 19.75 3.89 -5.29
C GLY A 88 19.67 2.36 -5.20
N VAL A 89 18.61 1.74 -5.74
CA VAL A 89 18.53 0.27 -5.79
C VAL A 89 19.49 -0.27 -6.85
N ALA A 90 20.58 -0.89 -6.40
CA ALA A 90 21.49 -1.64 -7.26
C ALA A 90 20.90 -3.01 -7.64
N TRP A 91 21.22 -3.50 -8.84
CA TRP A 91 20.70 -4.74 -9.42
C TRP A 91 21.65 -5.91 -9.28
#